data_AF-W2WSL0-F1
#
_entry.id   AF-W2WSL0-F1
#
_cell.length_a   1.000
_cell.length_b   1.000
_cell.length_c   1.000
_cell.angle_alpha   90.00
_cell.angle_beta   90.00
_cell.angle_gamma   90.00
#
_symmetry.space_group_name_H-M   'P 1'
#
loop_
_entity.id
_entity.type
_entity.pdbx_description
1 polymer ?
#
loop_
_entity_poly.entity_id
_entity_poly.type
_entity_poly.pdbx_seq_one_letter_code
_entity_poly.pdbx_strand_id
1 'polypeptide(L)'
;MQAKLQEMLETTRKLFQLPDVARSTLAVQGEVQVLLEKGELLTFCKDHANAMAVYAEAIRLCYNIQDEATEAILTSKLLQLQRHADALKRVESLVNEFSSDSDTGSERSRLKTAFEKVADAEGFLMKGQLQILAQELGMTDVLSNNEIDEIWSQMLEMDKTTHTSNEAASPIISFETLWRWWVSDTAYQHNTLF
;
A
#
# COMPACT_ATOMS: atom_id res chain seq x y z
N MET A 1 -1.25 24.97 15.05
CA MET A 1 -2.65 24.71 14.67
C MET A 1 -3.07 23.28 15.05
N GLN A 2 -2.30 22.26 14.67
CA GLN A 2 -2.52 20.85 15.00
C GLN A 2 -2.74 20.56 16.50
N ALA A 3 -1.83 21.00 17.38
CA ALA A 3 -1.94 20.74 18.83
C ALA A 3 -3.24 21.28 19.44
N LYS A 4 -3.69 22.46 19.01
CA LYS A 4 -4.94 23.08 19.46
C LYS A 4 -6.17 22.28 19.01
N LEU A 5 -6.14 21.73 17.80
CA LEU A 5 -7.23 20.90 17.29
C LEU A 5 -7.31 19.54 18.02
N GLN A 6 -6.15 18.93 18.28
CA GLN A 6 -6.08 17.71 19.10
C GLN A 6 -6.59 17.94 20.52
N GLU A 7 -6.21 19.06 21.15
CA GLU A 7 -6.70 19.45 22.48
C GLU A 7 -8.22 19.67 22.50
N MET A 8 -8.75 20.33 21.47
CA MET A 8 -10.20 20.51 21.32
C MET A 8 -10.92 19.17 21.19
N LEU A 9 -10.45 18.28 20.31
CA LEU A 9 -11.04 16.96 20.14
C LEU A 9 -11.00 16.14 21.44
N GLU A 10 -9.88 16.17 22.17
CA GLU A 10 -9.76 15.46 23.45
C GLU A 10 -10.70 16.05 24.52
N THR A 11 -10.86 17.37 24.54
CA THR A 11 -11.80 18.03 25.45
C THR A 11 -13.25 17.66 25.12
N THR A 12 -13.61 17.65 23.84
CA THR A 12 -14.93 17.22 23.38
C THR A 12 -15.18 15.75 23.70
N ARG A 13 -14.18 14.88 23.52
CA ARG A 13 -14.26 13.45 23.87
C ARG A 13 -14.66 13.25 25.32
N LYS A 14 -14.01 13.99 26.24
CA LYS A 14 -14.28 13.90 27.69
C LYS A 14 -15.73 14.24 28.06
N LEU A 15 -16.40 15.10 27.28
CA LEU A 15 -17.81 15.42 27.52
C LEU A 15 -18.72 14.20 27.30
N PHE A 16 -18.42 13.38 26.30
CA PHE A 16 -19.19 12.16 26.01
C PHE A 16 -18.92 11.04 27.02
N GLN A 17 -17.78 11.08 27.70
CA GLN A 17 -17.39 10.12 28.73
C GLN A 17 -17.92 10.47 30.14
N LEU A 18 -18.60 11.60 30.31
CA LEU A 18 -19.17 11.98 31.60
C LEU A 18 -20.19 10.92 32.06
N PRO A 19 -20.23 10.52 33.34
CA PRO A 19 -21.09 9.44 33.84
C PRO A 19 -22.57 9.60 33.52
N ASP A 20 -23.04 10.85 33.46
CA ASP A 20 -24.44 11.20 33.17
C ASP A 20 -24.77 11.14 31.66
N VAL A 21 -23.75 11.15 30.80
CA VAL A 21 -23.85 11.21 29.33
C VAL A 21 -23.56 9.84 28.71
N ALA A 22 -22.49 9.17 29.18
CA ALA A 22 -21.93 7.92 28.65
C ALA A 22 -22.87 6.69 28.71
N ARG A 23 -24.05 6.81 29.33
CA ARG A 23 -25.04 5.74 29.40
C ARG A 23 -25.96 5.66 28.18
N SER A 24 -25.89 6.64 27.28
CA SER A 24 -26.74 6.68 26.09
C SER A 24 -25.98 6.27 24.83
N THR A 25 -26.67 5.57 23.92
CA THR A 25 -26.18 5.27 22.57
C THR A 25 -25.71 6.54 21.85
N LEU A 26 -26.45 7.64 22.00
CA LEU A 26 -26.10 8.93 21.40
C LEU A 26 -24.77 9.50 21.90
N ALA A 27 -24.45 9.32 23.18
CA ALA A 27 -23.16 9.75 23.71
C ALA A 27 -22.01 8.94 23.15
N VAL A 28 -22.18 7.61 23.03
CA VAL A 28 -21.18 6.75 22.41
C VAL A 28 -21.00 7.09 20.94
N GLN A 29 -22.08 7.39 20.20
CA GLN A 29 -21.98 7.87 18.81
C GLN A 29 -21.22 9.20 18.72
N GLY A 30 -21.46 10.12 19.66
CA GLY A 30 -20.70 11.37 19.77
C GLY A 30 -19.21 11.13 20.03
N GLU A 31 -18.87 10.20 20.93
CA GLU A 31 -17.47 9.81 21.18
C GLU A 31 -16.83 9.19 19.93
N VAL A 32 -17.53 8.30 19.24
CA VAL A 32 -17.09 7.69 17.99
C VAL A 32 -16.79 8.75 16.92
N GLN A 33 -17.67 9.75 16.76
CA GLN A 33 -17.43 10.83 15.80
C GLN A 33 -16.17 11.62 16.14
N VAL A 34 -15.94 11.93 17.42
CA VAL A 34 -14.72 12.62 17.84
C VAL A 34 -13.47 11.79 17.55
N LEU A 35 -13.53 10.47 17.76
CA LEU A 35 -12.44 9.57 17.42
C LEU A 35 -12.21 9.49 15.92
N LEU A 36 -13.27 9.46 15.10
CA LEU A 36 -13.14 9.50 13.64
C LEU A 36 -12.39 10.76 13.20
N GLU A 37 -12.79 11.95 13.64
CA GLU A 37 -12.12 13.21 13.31
C GLU A 37 -10.66 13.25 13.81
N LYS A 38 -10.40 12.67 14.99
CA LYS A 38 -9.03 12.55 15.53
C LYS A 38 -8.18 11.62 14.67
N GLY A 39 -8.73 10.50 14.20
CA GLY A 39 -8.06 9.58 13.29
C GLY A 39 -7.76 10.20 11.92
N GLU A 40 -8.69 10.99 11.38
CA GLU A 40 -8.49 11.74 10.13
C GLU A 40 -7.36 12.76 10.25
N LEU A 41 -7.35 13.52 11.35
CA LEU A 41 -6.29 14.49 11.64
C LEU A 41 -4.92 13.80 11.76
N LEU A 42 -4.83 12.68 12.48
CA LEU A 42 -3.60 11.91 12.63
C LEU A 42 -3.12 11.36 11.28
N THR A 43 -4.05 10.86 10.46
CA THR A 43 -3.77 10.40 9.10
C THR A 43 -3.21 11.52 8.23
N PHE A 44 -3.84 12.71 8.26
CA PHE A 44 -3.36 13.90 7.56
C PHE A 44 -1.96 14.32 8.02
N CYS A 45 -1.69 14.22 9.32
CA CYS A 45 -0.38 14.50 9.91
C CYS A 45 0.66 13.39 9.70
N LYS A 46 0.33 12.33 8.93
CA LYS A 46 1.18 11.15 8.67
C LYS A 46 1.54 10.34 9.91
N ASP A 47 0.79 10.52 11.00
CA ASP A 47 0.93 9.73 12.22
C ASP A 47 0.02 8.50 12.13
N HIS A 48 0.36 7.59 11.21
CA HIS A 48 -0.46 6.44 10.88
C HIS A 48 -0.64 5.48 12.07
N ALA A 49 0.40 5.31 12.90
CA ALA A 49 0.33 4.43 14.06
C ALA A 49 -0.74 4.87 15.07
N ASN A 50 -0.76 6.17 15.41
CA ASN A 50 -1.77 6.70 16.30
C ASN A 50 -3.16 6.75 15.64
N ALA A 51 -3.24 7.02 14.33
CA ALA A 51 -4.51 6.97 13.59
C ALA A 51 -5.14 5.57 13.65
N MET A 52 -4.35 4.52 13.44
CA MET A 52 -4.81 3.13 13.52
C MET A 52 -5.33 2.78 14.91
N ALA A 53 -4.63 3.20 15.96
CA ALA A 53 -5.07 2.98 17.35
C ALA A 53 -6.41 3.67 17.63
N VAL A 54 -6.59 4.90 17.16
CA VAL A 54 -7.83 5.67 17.32
C VAL A 54 -9.01 5.04 16.57
N TYR A 55 -8.81 4.58 15.33
CA TYR A 55 -9.86 3.89 14.59
C TYR A 55 -10.23 2.54 15.22
N ALA A 56 -9.25 1.77 15.70
CA ALA A 56 -9.53 0.52 16.41
C ALA A 56 -10.35 0.75 17.70
N GLU A 57 -10.08 1.83 18.42
CA GLU A 57 -10.87 2.24 19.58
C GLU A 57 -12.31 2.61 19.18
N ALA A 58 -12.48 3.39 18.11
CA ALA A 58 -13.80 3.79 17.60
C ALA A 58 -14.63 2.58 17.15
N ILE A 59 -14.03 1.61 16.46
CA ILE A 59 -14.67 0.35 16.05
C ILE A 59 -15.20 -0.41 17.26
N ARG A 60 -14.41 -0.53 18.33
CA ARG A 60 -14.84 -1.19 19.58
C ARG A 60 -16.05 -0.50 20.19
N LEU A 61 -16.14 0.83 20.10
CA LEU A 61 -17.29 1.57 20.58
C LEU A 61 -18.52 1.35 19.68
N CYS A 62 -18.38 1.37 18.35
CA CYS A 62 -19.46 1.03 17.42
C CYS A 62 -20.05 -0.36 17.69
N TYR A 63 -19.20 -1.35 17.94
CA TYR A 63 -19.63 -2.71 18.27
C TYR A 63 -20.49 -2.76 19.54
N ASN A 64 -20.14 -1.98 20.57
CA ASN A 64 -20.91 -1.93 21.82
C ASN A 64 -22.32 -1.36 21.63
N ILE A 65 -22.53 -0.53 20.61
CA ILE A 65 -23.82 0.10 20.32
C ILE A 65 -24.51 -0.43 19.07
N GLN A 66 -23.95 -1.47 18.43
CA GLN A 66 -24.48 -2.07 17.20
C GLN A 66 -24.61 -1.06 16.04
N ASP A 67 -23.67 -0.12 15.94
CA ASP A 67 -23.61 0.86 14.84
C ASP A 67 -22.78 0.30 13.67
N GLU A 68 -23.38 -0.66 12.94
CA GLU A 68 -22.72 -1.41 11.86
C GLU A 68 -22.27 -0.51 10.70
N ALA A 69 -23.03 0.56 10.41
CA ALA A 69 -22.72 1.48 9.32
C ALA A 69 -21.41 2.25 9.61
N THR A 70 -21.28 2.78 10.82
CA THR A 70 -20.06 3.51 11.23
C THR A 70 -18.89 2.55 11.41
N GLU A 71 -19.13 1.35 11.93
CA GLU A 71 -18.13 0.29 12.05
C GLU A 71 -17.50 -0.06 10.69
N ALA A 72 -18.32 -0.25 9.66
CA ALA A 72 -17.84 -0.58 8.31
C ALA A 72 -16.93 0.52 7.72
N ILE A 73 -17.30 1.80 7.93
CA ILE A 73 -16.51 2.94 7.47
C ILE A 73 -15.14 2.96 8.16
N LEU A 74 -15.11 2.82 9.49
CA LEU A 74 -13.88 2.84 10.27
C LEU A 74 -12.98 1.64 9.95
N THR A 75 -13.57 0.46 9.76
CA THR A 75 -12.85 -0.77 9.39
C THR A 75 -12.16 -0.61 8.03
N SER A 76 -12.85 -0.02 7.06
CA SER A 76 -12.26 0.27 5.74
C SER A 76 -11.05 1.21 5.86
N LYS A 77 -11.15 2.27 6.66
CA LYS A 77 -10.03 3.20 6.92
C LYS A 77 -8.85 2.53 7.63
N LEU A 78 -9.13 1.71 8.64
CA LEU A 78 -8.09 0.96 9.36
C LEU A 78 -7.35 0.01 8.42
N LEU A 79 -8.07 -0.71 7.56
CA LEU A 79 -7.49 -1.64 6.59
C LEU A 79 -6.61 -0.91 5.57
N GLN A 80 -7.02 0.25 5.09
CA GLN A 80 -6.20 1.09 4.20
C GLN A 80 -4.88 1.51 4.86
N LEU A 81 -4.93 1.94 6.12
CA LEU A 81 -3.72 2.30 6.87
C LEU A 81 -2.81 1.10 7.14
N GLN A 82 -3.38 -0.09 7.43
CA GLN A 82 -2.62 -1.32 7.62
C GLN A 82 -1.86 -1.70 6.35
N ARG A 83 -2.54 -1.67 5.20
CA ARG A 83 -1.91 -1.95 3.90
C ARG A 83 -0.77 -0.98 3.61
N HIS A 84 -0.96 0.31 3.88
CA HIS A 84 0.10 1.31 3.72
C HIS A 84 1.29 1.06 4.65
N ALA A 85 1.05 0.69 5.91
CA ALA A 85 2.11 0.35 6.86
C ALA A 85 2.90 -0.91 6.44
N ASP A 86 2.20 -1.93 5.94
CA ASP A 86 2.84 -3.14 5.43
C ASP A 86 3.65 -2.87 4.16
N ALA A 87 3.16 -2.01 3.26
CA ALA A 87 3.90 -1.55 2.10
C ALA A 87 5.17 -0.79 2.50
N LEU A 88 5.08 0.12 3.48
CA LEU A 88 6.25 0.84 4.01
C LEU A 88 7.29 -0.09 4.62
N LYS A 89 6.87 -1.07 5.43
CA LYS A 89 7.81 -2.07 5.99
C LYS A 89 8.52 -2.87 4.92
N ARG A 90 7.83 -3.21 3.83
CA ARG A 90 8.45 -3.87 2.67
C ARG A 90 9.45 -2.94 1.99
N VAL A 91 9.09 -1.69 1.72
CA VAL A 91 10.03 -0.70 1.17
C VAL A 91 11.26 -0.53 2.07
N GLU A 92 11.10 -0.41 3.38
CA GLU A 92 12.21 -0.34 4.34
C GLU A 92 13.08 -1.60 4.33
N SER A 93 12.47 -2.79 4.26
CA SER A 93 13.19 -4.05 4.10
C SER A 93 14.04 -4.06 2.82
N LEU A 94 13.49 -3.55 1.72
CA LEU A 94 14.17 -3.47 0.43
C LEU A 94 15.28 -2.41 0.41
N VAL A 95 15.10 -1.27 1.10
CA VAL A 95 16.14 -0.25 1.25
C VAL A 95 17.31 -0.76 2.10
N ASN A 96 17.02 -1.54 3.15
CA ASN A 96 18.06 -2.19 3.94
C ASN A 96 18.80 -3.25 3.14
N GLU A 97 18.10 -3.98 2.26
CA GLU A 97 18.68 -4.94 1.33
C GLU A 97 19.58 -4.26 0.27
N PHE A 98 19.22 -3.05 -0.20
CA PHE A 98 20.07 -2.20 -1.05
C PHE A 98 21.42 -1.82 -0.41
N SER A 99 21.50 -1.83 0.93
CA SER A 99 22.69 -1.43 1.68
C SER A 99 23.61 -2.61 2.04
N SER A 100 23.13 -3.85 1.87
CA SER A 100 23.91 -5.07 2.10
C SER A 100 24.27 -5.72 0.77
N ASP A 101 25.44 -5.39 0.26
CA ASP A 101 25.99 -5.84 -1.02
C ASP A 101 26.37 -7.35 -1.05
N SER A 102 25.80 -8.19 -0.16
CA SER A 102 26.31 -9.54 0.08
C SER A 102 25.29 -10.68 0.15
N ASP A 103 23.98 -10.46 -0.02
CA ASP A 103 23.02 -11.56 0.06
C ASP A 103 22.58 -12.07 -1.31
N THR A 104 23.26 -13.14 -1.74
CA THR A 104 22.92 -14.01 -2.87
C THR A 104 21.57 -14.74 -2.71
N GLY A 105 20.73 -14.38 -1.74
CA GLY A 105 19.41 -14.99 -1.45
C GLY A 105 18.22 -14.03 -1.48
N SER A 106 18.46 -12.75 -1.79
CA SER A 106 17.44 -11.70 -1.89
C SER A 106 16.46 -11.92 -3.06
N GLU A 107 15.18 -11.55 -2.89
CA GLU A 107 14.19 -11.54 -4.00
C GLU A 107 14.61 -10.60 -5.14
N ARG A 108 15.21 -9.45 -4.80
CA ARG A 108 15.81 -8.52 -5.77
C ARG A 108 16.96 -9.18 -6.51
N SER A 109 17.85 -9.86 -5.81
CA SER A 109 18.97 -10.60 -6.43
C SER A 109 18.46 -11.70 -7.37
N ARG A 110 17.46 -12.48 -6.94
CA ARG A 110 16.83 -13.52 -7.77
C ARG A 110 16.19 -12.94 -9.02
N LEU A 111 15.42 -11.86 -8.86
CA LEU A 111 14.76 -11.18 -9.98
C LEU A 111 15.79 -10.52 -10.92
N LYS A 112 16.86 -9.95 -10.37
CA LYS A 112 17.97 -9.38 -11.14
C LYS A 112 18.69 -10.43 -11.96
N THR A 113 19.02 -11.57 -11.36
CA THR A 113 19.63 -12.70 -12.09
C THR A 113 18.71 -13.24 -13.18
N ALA A 114 17.40 -13.37 -12.93
CA ALA A 114 16.44 -13.79 -13.95
C ALA A 114 16.33 -12.75 -15.08
N PHE A 115 16.30 -11.46 -14.73
CA PHE A 115 16.28 -10.36 -15.69
C PHE A 115 17.53 -10.35 -16.58
N GLU A 116 18.73 -10.44 -16.00
CA GLU A 116 20.00 -10.39 -16.72
C GLU A 116 20.17 -11.55 -17.71
N LYS A 117 19.52 -12.70 -17.49
CA LYS A 117 19.51 -13.81 -18.45
C LYS A 117 18.64 -13.55 -19.68
N VAL A 118 17.63 -12.70 -19.53
CA VAL A 118 16.54 -12.53 -20.49
C VAL A 118 16.62 -11.19 -21.22
N ALA A 119 17.23 -10.18 -20.58
CA ALA A 119 17.48 -8.88 -21.18
C ALA A 119 18.31 -8.97 -22.46
N ASP A 120 18.13 -7.99 -23.35
CA ASP A 120 18.94 -7.86 -24.55
C ASP A 120 20.39 -7.45 -24.24
N ALA A 121 21.22 -7.35 -25.29
CA ALA A 121 22.62 -6.98 -25.17
C ALA A 121 22.84 -5.55 -24.61
N GLU A 122 21.79 -4.73 -24.61
CA GLU A 122 21.81 -3.36 -24.09
C GLU A 122 21.30 -3.30 -22.63
N GLY A 123 20.86 -4.43 -22.06
CA GLY A 123 20.42 -4.54 -20.68
C GLY A 123 18.95 -4.19 -20.47
N PHE A 124 18.12 -4.29 -21.51
CA PHE A 124 16.70 -3.99 -21.46
C PHE A 124 15.82 -5.21 -21.72
N LEU A 125 14.63 -5.18 -21.12
CA LEU A 125 13.58 -6.17 -21.34
C LEU A 125 12.59 -5.65 -22.38
N MET A 126 12.24 -6.51 -23.33
CA MET A 126 11.19 -6.32 -24.34
C MET A 126 9.94 -7.11 -23.97
N LYS A 127 8.77 -6.67 -24.44
CA LYS A 127 7.48 -7.31 -24.14
C LYS A 127 7.47 -8.82 -24.39
N GLY A 128 8.02 -9.25 -25.53
CA GLY A 128 8.07 -10.66 -25.92
C GLY A 128 8.92 -11.54 -25.01
N GLN A 129 9.74 -10.94 -24.14
CA GLN A 129 10.62 -11.65 -23.21
C GLN A 129 9.99 -11.87 -21.84
N LEU A 130 8.82 -11.27 -21.55
CA LEU A 130 8.13 -11.44 -20.26
C LEU A 130 7.78 -12.89 -19.95
N GLN A 131 7.39 -13.66 -20.97
CA GLN A 131 7.09 -15.07 -20.79
C GLN A 131 8.31 -15.88 -20.37
N ILE A 132 9.49 -15.54 -20.91
CA ILE A 132 10.76 -16.20 -20.59
C ILE A 132 11.21 -15.79 -19.18
N LEU A 133 11.05 -14.51 -18.83
CA LEU A 133 11.32 -14.01 -17.49
C LEU A 133 10.47 -14.73 -16.43
N ALA A 134 9.17 -14.92 -16.69
CA ALA A 134 8.28 -15.66 -15.80
C ALA A 134 8.75 -17.12 -15.59
N GLN A 135 9.22 -17.78 -16.66
CA GLN A 135 9.78 -19.13 -16.59
C GLN A 135 11.07 -19.18 -15.77
N GLU A 136 11.97 -18.22 -15.94
CA GLU A 136 13.21 -18.11 -15.14
C GLU A 136 12.91 -17.87 -13.66
N LEU A 137 11.78 -17.23 -13.34
CA LEU A 137 11.30 -17.04 -11.97
C LEU A 137 10.58 -18.27 -11.40
N GLY A 138 10.43 -19.34 -12.18
CA GLY A 138 9.81 -20.59 -11.77
C GLY A 138 8.28 -20.57 -11.79
N MET A 139 7.66 -19.66 -12.55
CA MET A 139 6.21 -19.70 -12.76
C MET A 139 5.85 -20.91 -13.62
N THR A 140 5.00 -21.79 -13.08
CA THR A 140 4.60 -23.04 -13.74
C THR A 140 3.52 -22.84 -14.80
N ASP A 141 2.72 -21.80 -14.65
CA ASP A 141 1.65 -21.46 -15.58
C ASP A 141 2.15 -20.44 -16.62
N VAL A 142 1.77 -20.68 -17.88
CA VAL A 142 2.09 -19.78 -18.99
C VAL A 142 1.23 -18.53 -18.85
N LEU A 143 1.83 -17.35 -18.94
CA LEU A 143 1.09 -16.10 -18.93
C LEU A 143 0.27 -16.00 -20.22
N SER A 144 -0.99 -15.67 -20.09
CA SER A 144 -1.83 -15.34 -21.23
C SER A 144 -1.35 -14.04 -21.88
N ASN A 145 -1.66 -13.86 -23.17
CA ASN A 145 -1.33 -12.62 -23.87
C ASN A 145 -1.95 -11.38 -23.17
N ASN A 146 -3.12 -11.54 -22.56
CA ASN A 146 -3.77 -10.45 -21.82
C ASN A 146 -2.98 -10.06 -20.56
N GLU A 147 -2.49 -11.04 -19.80
CA GLU A 147 -1.64 -10.78 -18.62
C GLU A 147 -0.32 -10.13 -19.03
N ILE A 148 0.29 -10.59 -20.12
CA ILE A 148 1.52 -9.97 -20.68
C ILE A 148 1.24 -8.51 -21.09
N ASP A 149 0.11 -8.24 -21.76
CA ASP A 149 -0.28 -6.91 -22.19
C ASP A 149 -0.53 -5.96 -21.01
N GLU A 150 -1.16 -6.47 -19.96
CA GLU A 150 -1.47 -5.71 -18.75
C GLU A 150 -0.20 -5.39 -17.94
N ILE A 151 0.61 -6.40 -17.62
CA ILE A 151 1.90 -6.23 -16.93
C ILE A 151 2.77 -5.23 -17.68
N TRP A 152 2.85 -5.36 -19.00
CA TRP A 152 3.63 -4.46 -19.84
C TRP A 152 3.13 -3.01 -19.80
N SER A 153 1.81 -2.81 -19.85
CA SER A 153 1.20 -1.49 -19.80
C SER A 153 1.46 -0.79 -18.45
N GLN A 154 1.36 -1.53 -17.35
CA GLN A 154 1.66 -1.00 -16.01
C GLN A 154 3.12 -0.56 -15.86
N MET A 155 4.07 -1.35 -16.37
CA MET A 155 5.49 -0.97 -16.35
C MET A 155 5.75 0.28 -17.20
N LEU A 156 5.08 0.44 -18.35
CA LEU A 156 5.25 1.63 -19.19
C LEU A 156 4.67 2.90 -18.55
N GLU A 157 3.53 2.82 -17.89
CA GLU A 157 2.98 3.93 -17.09
C GLU A 157 3.98 4.37 -16.01
N MET A 158 4.60 3.40 -15.33
CA MET A 158 5.64 3.67 -14.34
C MET A 158 6.94 4.22 -14.92
N ASP A 159 7.30 3.88 -16.16
CA ASP A 159 8.48 4.42 -16.81
C ASP A 159 8.28 5.89 -17.21
N LYS A 160 7.12 6.22 -17.78
CA LYS A 160 6.74 7.58 -18.20
C LYS A 160 6.70 8.58 -17.05
N THR A 161 6.31 8.14 -15.85
CA THR A 161 6.32 8.98 -14.64
C THR A 161 7.74 9.32 -14.15
N THR A 162 8.75 8.61 -14.67
CA THR A 162 10.17 8.76 -14.27
C THR A 162 11.00 9.47 -15.35
N HIS A 163 10.64 9.35 -16.62
CA HIS A 163 11.34 9.96 -17.75
C HIS A 163 10.40 10.78 -18.65
N THR A 164 10.52 12.11 -18.61
CA THR A 164 10.00 12.99 -19.66
C THR A 164 10.88 12.91 -20.90
N SER A 165 10.26 12.64 -22.06
CA SER A 165 10.80 12.51 -23.45
C SER A 165 11.54 11.18 -23.75
N ASN A 166 11.33 10.49 -24.87
CA ASN A 166 10.95 10.88 -26.23
C ASN A 166 10.16 9.75 -26.94
N GLU A 167 9.23 10.10 -27.82
CA GLU A 167 8.50 9.19 -28.72
C GLU A 167 9.42 8.68 -29.85
N ALA A 168 9.45 7.35 -30.07
CA ALA A 168 9.76 6.62 -31.32
C ALA A 168 10.63 5.34 -31.17
N ALA A 169 11.08 4.97 -29.96
CA ALA A 169 11.67 3.65 -29.74
C ALA A 169 10.58 2.63 -29.39
N SER A 170 10.77 1.36 -29.80
CA SER A 170 9.99 0.26 -29.23
C SER A 170 10.10 0.37 -27.70
N PRO A 171 8.99 0.25 -26.96
CA PRO A 171 9.05 0.35 -25.51
C PRO A 171 10.03 -0.71 -24.99
N ILE A 172 10.99 -0.27 -24.18
CA ILE A 172 12.00 -1.11 -23.53
C ILE A 172 11.98 -0.81 -22.04
N ILE A 173 12.15 -1.82 -21.20
CA ILE A 173 12.03 -1.72 -19.75
C ILE A 173 13.38 -2.02 -19.09
N SER A 174 13.87 -1.08 -18.29
CA SER A 174 15.08 -1.29 -17.47
C SER A 174 14.77 -2.17 -16.26
N PHE A 175 15.81 -2.77 -15.67
CA PHE A 175 15.67 -3.54 -14.43
C PHE A 175 15.05 -2.69 -13.30
N GLU A 176 15.40 -1.41 -13.20
CA GLU A 176 14.85 -0.54 -12.15
C GLU A 176 13.36 -0.28 -12.33
N THR A 177 12.89 -0.15 -13.57
CA THR A 177 11.45 0.00 -13.85
C THR A 177 10.69 -1.31 -13.58
N LEU A 178 11.24 -2.47 -13.98
CA LEU A 178 10.69 -3.78 -13.63
C LEU A 178 10.63 -3.97 -12.12
N TRP A 179 11.72 -3.65 -11.41
CA TRP A 179 11.79 -3.78 -9.96
C TRP A 179 10.78 -2.89 -9.27
N ARG A 180 10.69 -1.61 -9.67
CA ARG A 180 9.72 -0.66 -9.12
C ARG A 180 8.30 -1.20 -9.29
N TRP A 181 7.99 -1.79 -10.45
CA TRP A 181 6.69 -2.43 -10.71
C TRP A 181 6.47 -3.68 -9.85
N TRP A 182 7.49 -4.54 -9.74
CA TRP A 182 7.45 -5.76 -8.95
C TRP A 182 7.12 -5.50 -7.47
N VAL A 183 7.53 -4.34 -6.95
CA VAL A 183 7.31 -3.94 -5.57
C VAL A 183 6.14 -2.97 -5.39
N SER A 184 5.47 -2.55 -6.47
CA SER A 184 4.29 -1.66 -6.40
C SER A 184 2.99 -2.44 -6.22
N ASP A 185 1.98 -1.79 -5.63
CA ASP A 185 0.65 -2.38 -5.40
C ASP A 185 -0.03 -2.87 -6.69
N THR A 186 0.33 -2.29 -7.84
CA THR A 186 -0.20 -2.65 -9.17
C THR A 186 0.15 -4.08 -9.58
N ALA A 187 1.33 -4.59 -9.21
CA ALA A 187 1.69 -5.97 -9.49
C ALA A 187 0.82 -6.99 -8.73
N TYR A 188 0.25 -6.59 -7.58
CA TYR A 188 -0.53 -7.48 -6.71
C TYR A 188 -2.04 -7.38 -6.89
N GLN A 189 -2.53 -6.40 -7.66
CA GLN A 189 -3.96 -6.34 -8.03
C GLN A 189 -4.42 -7.52 -8.90
N HIS A 190 -3.47 -8.26 -9.51
CA HIS A 190 -3.75 -9.47 -10.31
C HIS A 190 -3.80 -10.78 -9.52
N ASN A 191 -3.26 -10.84 -8.29
CA ASN A 191 -3.25 -12.07 -7.49
C ASN A 191 -4.51 -12.27 -6.64
N THR A 192 -5.56 -11.47 -6.84
CA THR A 192 -6.81 -11.50 -6.04
C THR A 192 -8.06 -11.93 -6.82
N LEU A 193 -7.91 -12.63 -7.95
CA LEU A 193 -9.05 -13.31 -8.58
C LEU A 193 -9.07 -14.79 -8.22
N PHE A 194 -9.20 -15.10 -6.92
CA PHE A 194 -9.93 -16.27 -6.38
C PHE A 194 -10.33 -16.01 -4.93
#